data_AF-A0A161SVG0-F1
#
_entry.id   AF-A0A161SVG0-F1
#
_cell.length_a   1.000
_cell.length_b   1.000
_cell.length_c   1.000
_cell.angle_alpha   90.00
_cell.angle_beta   90.00
_cell.angle_gamma   90.00
#
_symmetry.space_group_name_H-M   'P 1'
#
loop_
_entity.id
_entity.type
_entity.pdbx_description
1 polymer ?
#
loop_
_entity_poly.entity_id
_entity_poly.type
_entity_poly.pdbx_seq_one_letter_code
_entity_poly.pdbx_strand_id
1 'polypeptide(L)'
;MSYEEKGTWSFLVVAIAGYAVYLWLVLSQIVGGTPVDEVDYAIPMLWTIGGAVVAGIVARIAIEIASPSESTRADVRDRQIDRAGEQVGNSLVVIAGIGALVLAMLQVHWFWIANAIYLGFVLSAVLGSLAKLAMYRRGLPAW
;
A
#
# COMPACT_ATOMS: atom_id res chain seq x y z
N MET A 1 15.53 -12.34 10.46
CA MET A 1 14.18 -11.78 10.19
C MET A 1 13.25 -12.94 9.91
N SER A 2 12.08 -12.95 10.54
CA SER A 2 11.08 -13.99 10.27
C SER A 2 10.56 -13.90 8.83
N TYR A 3 9.94 -14.97 8.34
CA TYR A 3 9.27 -14.98 7.04
C TYR A 3 8.28 -13.81 6.89
N GLU A 4 7.54 -13.51 7.97
CA GLU A 4 6.56 -12.42 7.99
C GLU A 4 7.18 -11.02 8.06
N GLU A 5 8.31 -10.87 8.75
CA GLU A 5 9.04 -9.61 8.79
C GLU A 5 9.61 -9.25 7.39
N LYS A 6 10.23 -10.23 6.70
CA LYS A 6 10.69 -10.05 5.30
C LYS A 6 9.53 -9.71 4.37
N GLY A 7 8.40 -10.37 4.58
CA GLY A 7 7.15 -10.12 3.90
C GLY A 7 6.63 -8.69 4.03
N THR A 8 6.60 -8.20 5.27
CA THR A 8 6.15 -6.85 5.60
C THR A 8 7.03 -5.80 4.94
N TRP A 9 8.35 -6.02 4.92
CA TRP A 9 9.29 -5.15 4.19
C TRP A 9 9.03 -5.16 2.68
N SER A 10 8.88 -6.35 2.08
CA SER A 10 8.60 -6.47 0.65
C SER A 10 7.32 -5.73 0.27
N PHE A 11 6.26 -5.91 1.06
CA PHE A 11 4.98 -5.24 0.82
C PHE A 11 5.08 -3.72 0.96
N LEU A 12 5.78 -3.23 1.98
CA LEU A 12 6.03 -1.79 2.17
C LEU A 12 6.78 -1.18 0.98
N VAL A 13 7.86 -1.81 0.54
CA VAL A 13 8.67 -1.33 -0.59
C VAL A 13 7.85 -1.31 -1.87
N VAL A 14 7.09 -2.38 -2.14
CA VAL A 14 6.25 -2.48 -3.34
C VAL A 14 5.12 -1.45 -3.32
N ALA A 15 4.49 -1.20 -2.17
CA ALA A 15 3.45 -0.18 -2.04
C ALA A 15 3.99 1.22 -2.31
N ILE A 16 5.15 1.58 -1.74
CA ILE A 16 5.79 2.89 -1.95
C ILE A 16 6.24 3.03 -3.41
N ALA A 17 6.92 2.02 -3.95
CA ALA A 17 7.44 2.05 -5.32
C ALA A 17 6.30 2.10 -6.35
N GLY A 18 5.24 1.29 -6.18
CA GLY A 18 4.08 1.30 -7.05
C GLY A 18 3.39 2.66 -7.10
N TYR A 19 3.22 3.29 -5.93
CA TYR A 19 2.64 4.63 -5.86
C TYR A 19 3.56 5.71 -6.45
N ALA A 20 4.87 5.63 -6.22
CA ALA A 20 5.82 6.57 -6.80
C ALA A 20 5.83 6.49 -8.33
N VAL A 21 5.75 5.27 -8.90
CA VAL A 21 5.63 5.06 -10.35
C VAL A 21 4.32 5.63 -10.87
N TYR A 22 3.21 5.42 -10.17
CA TYR A 22 1.93 6.03 -10.53
C TYR A 22 2.01 7.57 -10.58
N LEU A 23 2.54 8.18 -9.52
CA LEU A 23 2.72 9.63 -9.46
C LEU A 23 3.61 10.13 -10.60
N TRP A 24 4.68 9.42 -10.92
CA TRP A 24 5.55 9.76 -12.04
C TRP A 24 4.79 9.76 -13.38
N LEU A 25 3.99 8.71 -13.65
CA LEU A 25 3.21 8.58 -14.89
C LEU A 25 2.11 9.64 -15.02
N VAL A 26 1.49 10.05 -13.91
CA VAL A 26 0.44 11.07 -13.89
C VAL A 26 1.03 12.49 -13.95
N LEU A 27 2.04 12.78 -13.13
CA LEU A 27 2.67 14.10 -13.08
C LEU A 27 3.42 14.43 -14.37
N SER A 28 4.03 13.45 -15.04
CA SER A 28 4.69 13.67 -16.34
C SER A 28 3.72 14.15 -17.42
N GLN A 29 2.45 13.72 -17.41
CA GLN A 29 1.42 14.23 -18.32
C GLN A 29 1.06 15.68 -18.02
N ILE A 30 0.90 16.02 -16.73
CA ILE A 30 0.59 17.39 -16.28
C ILE A 30 1.73 18.35 -16.61
N VAL A 31 2.99 17.95 -16.35
CA VAL A 31 4.19 18.74 -16.71
C VAL A 31 4.33 18.87 -18.22
N GLY A 32 3.87 17.86 -18.99
CA GLY A 32 3.79 17.89 -20.45
C GLY A 32 2.72 18.85 -21.02
N GLY A 33 1.92 19.50 -20.16
CA GLY A 33 0.93 20.49 -20.56
C GLY A 33 -0.49 19.96 -20.66
N THR A 34 -0.75 18.70 -20.31
CA THR A 34 -2.11 18.14 -20.32
C THR A 34 -2.94 18.72 -19.16
N PRO A 35 -4.12 19.31 -19.44
CA PRO A 35 -5.06 19.75 -18.42
C PRO A 35 -5.48 18.60 -17.51
N VAL A 36 -5.71 18.86 -16.22
CA VAL A 36 -6.00 17.83 -15.19
C VAL A 36 -7.26 17.01 -15.52
N ASP A 37 -8.19 17.58 -16.27
CA ASP A 37 -9.41 16.96 -16.78
C ASP A 37 -9.19 15.99 -17.95
N GLU A 38 -8.09 16.13 -18.69
CA GLU A 38 -7.73 15.27 -19.82
C GLU A 38 -6.67 14.21 -19.47
N VAL A 39 -6.14 14.23 -18.24
CA VAL A 39 -5.12 13.27 -17.81
C VAL A 39 -5.71 11.86 -17.77
N ASP A 40 -5.11 10.94 -18.52
CA ASP A 40 -5.46 9.53 -18.45
C ASP A 40 -4.85 8.91 -17.19
N TYR A 41 -5.62 8.98 -16.10
CA TYR A 41 -5.24 8.44 -14.80
C TYR A 41 -5.66 6.98 -14.60
N ALA A 42 -6.66 6.51 -15.34
CA ALA A 42 -7.30 5.22 -15.12
C ALA A 42 -6.39 4.07 -15.55
N ILE A 43 -5.82 4.15 -16.76
CA ILE A 43 -4.93 3.11 -17.29
C ILE A 43 -3.66 2.99 -16.43
N PRO A 44 -2.93 4.08 -16.10
CA PRO A 44 -1.78 4.01 -15.20
C PRO A 44 -2.14 3.50 -13.81
N MET A 45 -3.29 3.89 -13.25
CA MET A 45 -3.73 3.41 -11.93
C MET A 45 -3.94 1.89 -11.93
N LEU A 46 -4.66 1.36 -12.91
CA LEU A 46 -4.91 -0.08 -13.01
C LEU A 46 -3.61 -0.87 -13.22
N TRP A 47 -2.71 -0.37 -14.08
CA TRP A 47 -1.41 -0.99 -14.31
C TRP A 47 -0.51 -0.97 -13.09
N THR A 48 -0.50 0.12 -12.33
CA THR A 48 0.34 0.23 -11.13
C THR A 48 -0.21 -0.59 -9.97
N ILE A 49 -1.53 -0.67 -9.80
CA ILE A 49 -2.17 -1.58 -8.84
C ILE A 49 -1.88 -3.03 -9.21
N GLY A 50 -2.19 -3.44 -10.45
CA GLY A 50 -1.96 -4.82 -10.90
C GLY A 50 -0.47 -5.19 -10.88
N GLY A 51 0.38 -4.28 -11.35
CA GLY A 51 1.83 -4.42 -11.33
C GLY A 51 2.39 -4.54 -9.92
N ALA A 52 1.88 -3.77 -8.95
CA ALA A 52 2.28 -3.88 -7.55
C ALA A 52 1.88 -5.23 -6.95
N VAL A 53 0.69 -5.77 -7.27
CA VAL A 53 0.29 -7.11 -6.81
C VAL A 53 1.25 -8.17 -7.34
N VAL A 54 1.54 -8.15 -8.64
CA VAL A 54 2.47 -9.11 -9.27
C VAL A 54 3.88 -8.93 -8.72
N ALA A 55 4.38 -7.70 -8.62
CA ALA A 55 5.69 -7.39 -8.06
C ALA A 55 5.81 -7.84 -6.59
N GLY A 56 4.75 -7.68 -5.80
CA GLY A 56 4.69 -8.17 -4.41
C GLY A 56 4.85 -9.68 -4.32
N ILE A 57 4.15 -10.43 -5.19
CA ILE A 57 4.25 -11.89 -5.27
C ILE A 57 5.67 -12.30 -5.69
N VAL A 58 6.18 -11.71 -6.77
CA VAL A 58 7.52 -12.02 -7.29
C VAL A 58 8.61 -11.68 -6.28
N ALA A 59 8.51 -10.54 -5.59
CA ALA A 59 9.45 -10.15 -4.55
C ALA A 59 9.42 -11.11 -3.37
N ARG A 60 8.23 -11.55 -2.92
CA ARG A 60 8.10 -12.55 -1.84
C ARG A 60 8.79 -13.86 -2.24
N ILE A 61 8.56 -14.35 -3.46
CA ILE A 61 9.18 -15.57 -3.99
C ILE A 61 10.71 -15.40 -4.09
N ALA A 62 11.18 -14.31 -4.68
CA ALA A 62 12.60 -14.05 -4.87
C ALA A 62 13.36 -13.94 -3.54
N ILE A 63 12.76 -13.31 -2.53
CA ILE A 63 13.33 -13.21 -1.19
C ILE A 63 13.46 -14.60 -0.55
N GLU A 64 12.46 -15.46 -0.70
CA GLU A 64 12.51 -16.81 -0.14
C GLU A 64 13.53 -17.72 -0.84
N ILE A 65 13.70 -17.55 -2.16
CA ILE A 65 14.76 -18.26 -2.91
C ILE A 65 16.15 -17.79 -2.47
N ALA A 66 16.35 -16.47 -2.34
CA ALA A 66 17.66 -15.89 -2.02
C ALA A 66 18.04 -16.06 -0.54
N SER A 67 17.05 -16.06 0.35
CA SER A 67 17.24 -16.17 1.79
C SER A 67 16.12 -17.03 2.39
N PRO A 68 16.25 -18.36 2.30
CA PRO A 68 15.25 -19.27 2.83
C PRO A 68 15.02 -19.02 4.32
N SER A 69 13.77 -19.05 4.73
CA SER A 69 13.39 -18.94 6.13
C SER A 69 13.45 -20.31 6.81
N GLU A 70 13.92 -20.38 8.05
CA GLU A 70 14.00 -21.63 8.82
C GLU A 70 12.62 -22.26 9.06
N SER A 71 11.56 -21.44 9.04
CA SER A 71 10.18 -21.89 9.14
C SER A 71 9.24 -20.93 8.41
N THR A 72 8.32 -21.49 7.62
CA THR A 72 7.23 -20.76 6.95
C THR A 72 5.95 -20.73 7.81
N ARG A 73 5.97 -21.27 9.04
CA ARG A 73 4.79 -21.27 9.91
C ARG A 73 4.74 -19.98 10.72
N ALA A 74 3.67 -19.21 10.51
CA ALA A 74 3.34 -18.07 11.34
C ALA A 74 3.06 -18.52 12.78
N ASP A 75 3.80 -17.96 13.74
CA ASP A 75 3.57 -18.18 15.17
C ASP A 75 2.35 -17.37 15.65
N VAL A 76 1.85 -17.67 16.85
CA VAL A 76 0.79 -16.90 17.53
C VAL A 76 1.16 -15.43 17.59
N ARG A 77 2.44 -15.12 17.82
CA ARG A 77 2.97 -13.74 17.84
C ARG A 77 2.81 -13.05 16.48
N ASP A 78 3.14 -13.72 15.39
CA ASP A 78 3.04 -13.15 14.04
C ASP A 78 1.58 -12.84 13.68
N ARG A 79 0.65 -13.74 14.04
CA ARG A 79 -0.79 -13.51 13.81
C ARG A 79 -1.36 -12.33 14.60
N GLN A 80 -0.86 -12.11 15.82
CA GLN A 80 -1.26 -10.94 16.62
C GLN A 80 -0.74 -9.64 16.02
N ILE A 81 0.52 -9.63 15.57
CA ILE A 81 1.12 -8.49 14.88
C ILE A 81 0.37 -8.17 13.58
N ASP A 82 0.01 -9.21 12.82
CA ASP A 82 -0.69 -9.06 11.56
C ASP A 82 -2.05 -8.37 11.74
N ARG A 83 -2.86 -8.86 12.69
CA ARG A 83 -4.16 -8.27 13.06
C ARG A 83 -4.04 -6.83 13.56
N ALA A 84 -3.06 -6.56 14.42
CA ALA A 84 -2.88 -5.22 14.97
C ALA A 84 -2.45 -4.23 13.86
N GLY A 85 -1.60 -4.67 12.92
CA GLY A 85 -1.23 -3.88 11.75
C GLY A 85 -2.40 -3.62 10.81
N GLU A 86 -3.26 -4.61 10.57
CA GLU A 86 -4.48 -4.43 9.78
C GLU A 86 -5.44 -3.42 10.42
N GLN A 87 -5.61 -3.48 11.74
CA GLN A 87 -6.49 -2.55 12.46
C GLN A 87 -6.00 -1.10 12.35
N VAL A 88 -4.69 -0.88 12.43
CA VAL A 88 -4.08 0.45 12.24
C VAL A 88 -4.26 0.93 10.80
N GLY A 89 -4.00 0.09 9.80
CA GLY A 89 -4.17 0.44 8.38
C GLY A 89 -5.62 0.74 8.01
N ASN A 90 -6.58 -0.03 8.52
CA ASN A 90 -8.00 0.11 8.18
C ASN A 90 -8.55 1.51 8.48
N SER A 91 -8.08 2.15 9.55
CA SER A 91 -8.48 3.53 9.89
C SER A 91 -8.29 4.52 8.73
N LEU A 92 -7.17 4.40 7.99
CA LEU A 92 -6.87 5.26 6.85
C LEU A 92 -7.73 4.96 5.63
N VAL A 93 -8.11 3.70 5.42
CA VAL A 93 -9.04 3.30 4.37
C VAL A 93 -10.42 3.90 4.62
N VAL A 94 -10.88 3.87 5.87
CA VAL A 94 -12.15 4.49 6.28
C VAL A 94 -12.11 6.00 6.05
N ILE A 95 -11.04 6.68 6.48
CA ILE A 95 -10.86 8.12 6.25
C ILE A 95 -10.89 8.45 4.76
N ALA A 96 -10.20 7.66 3.93
CA ALA A 96 -10.19 7.85 2.49
C ALA A 96 -11.57 7.60 1.86
N GLY A 97 -12.32 6.60 2.33
CA GLY A 97 -13.70 6.35 1.91
C GLY A 97 -14.62 7.51 2.26
N ILE A 98 -14.51 8.06 3.47
CA ILE A 98 -15.26 9.26 3.89
C ILE A 98 -14.87 10.46 3.01
N GLY A 99 -13.57 10.67 2.76
CA GLY A 99 -13.10 11.72 1.87
C GLY A 99 -13.64 11.59 0.45
N ALA A 100 -13.68 10.37 -0.09
CA ALA A 100 -14.25 10.07 -1.40
C ALA A 100 -15.76 10.36 -1.46
N LEU A 101 -16.51 10.03 -0.40
CA LEU A 101 -17.93 10.36 -0.31
C LEU A 101 -18.16 11.88 -0.30
N VAL A 102 -17.36 12.63 0.47
CA VAL A 102 -17.43 14.10 0.48
C VAL A 102 -17.11 14.67 -0.90
N LEU A 103 -16.07 14.19 -1.57
CA LEU A 103 -15.71 14.62 -2.93
C LEU A 103 -16.82 14.30 -3.95
N ALA A 104 -17.46 13.14 -3.83
CA ALA A 104 -18.58 12.75 -4.67
C ALA A 104 -19.82 13.62 -4.43
N MET A 105 -20.14 13.95 -3.17
CA MET A 105 -21.23 14.88 -2.82
C MET A 105 -20.99 16.29 -3.38
N LEU A 106 -19.73 16.72 -3.42
CA LEU A 106 -19.30 18.00 -4.00
C LEU A 106 -19.20 17.97 -5.54
N GLN A 107 -19.52 16.83 -6.18
CA GLN A 107 -19.41 16.61 -7.63
C GLN A 107 -18.02 16.98 -8.19
N VAL A 108 -16.99 16.72 -7.38
CA VAL A 108 -15.61 16.96 -7.80
C VAL A 108 -15.25 15.98 -8.91
N HIS A 109 -14.39 16.42 -9.84
CA HIS A 109 -13.93 15.60 -10.96
C HIS A 109 -13.44 14.22 -10.51
N TRP A 110 -13.83 13.17 -11.24
CA TRP A 110 -13.55 11.76 -10.94
C TRP A 110 -12.07 11.48 -10.64
N PHE A 111 -11.18 12.24 -11.29
CA PHE A 111 -9.73 12.24 -11.04
C PHE A 111 -9.40 12.36 -9.54
N TRP A 112 -10.00 13.32 -8.83
CA TRP A 112 -9.70 13.56 -7.42
C TRP A 112 -10.24 12.47 -6.52
N ILE A 113 -11.43 11.94 -6.84
CA ILE A 113 -12.05 10.85 -6.09
C ILE A 113 -11.17 9.60 -6.17
N ALA A 114 -10.74 9.23 -7.38
CA ALA A 114 -9.88 8.06 -7.60
C ALA A 114 -8.52 8.20 -6.89
N ASN A 115 -7.88 9.37 -7.02
CA ASN A 115 -6.59 9.65 -6.37
C ASN A 115 -6.69 9.66 -4.85
N ALA A 116 -7.78 10.20 -4.28
CA ALA A 116 -8.00 10.21 -2.84
C ALA A 116 -8.14 8.78 -2.27
N ILE A 117 -8.90 7.92 -2.96
CA ILE A 117 -9.04 6.50 -2.57
C ILE A 117 -7.69 5.79 -2.69
N TYR A 118 -6.98 5.97 -3.82
CA TYR A 118 -5.72 5.28 -4.04
C TYR A 118 -4.65 5.71 -3.04
N LEU A 119 -4.55 7.00 -2.74
CA LEU A 119 -3.70 7.52 -1.67
C LEU A 119 -4.07 6.90 -0.32
N GLY A 120 -5.36 6.78 -0.01
CA GLY A 120 -5.84 6.10 1.19
C GLY A 120 -5.35 4.66 1.34
N PHE A 121 -5.42 3.89 0.25
CA PHE A 121 -4.91 2.52 0.23
C PHE A 121 -3.40 2.46 0.44
N VAL A 122 -2.64 3.35 -0.21
CA VAL A 122 -1.18 3.41 -0.07
C VAL A 122 -0.78 3.80 1.35
N LEU A 123 -1.40 4.84 1.91
CA LEU A 123 -1.14 5.26 3.29
C LEU A 123 -1.50 4.17 4.29
N SER A 124 -2.63 3.48 4.10
CA SER A 124 -3.01 2.31 4.90
C SER A 124 -1.96 1.20 4.84
N ALA A 125 -1.51 0.84 3.64
CA ALA A 125 -0.47 -0.17 3.43
C ALA A 125 0.85 0.22 4.10
N VAL A 126 1.26 1.49 3.98
CA VAL A 126 2.48 2.02 4.59
C VAL A 126 2.37 2.01 6.12
N LEU A 127 1.30 2.58 6.68
CA LEU A 127 1.12 2.70 8.12
C LEU A 127 0.97 1.32 8.77
N GLY A 128 0.20 0.41 8.17
CA GLY A 128 0.05 -0.96 8.63
C GLY A 128 1.38 -1.72 8.62
N SER A 129 2.20 -1.55 7.57
CA SER A 129 3.52 -2.18 7.49
C SER A 129 4.50 -1.60 8.51
N LEU A 130 4.52 -0.27 8.69
CA LEU A 130 5.35 0.40 9.69
C LEU A 130 4.96 0.00 11.11
N ALA A 131 3.66 -0.16 11.39
CA ALA A 131 3.17 -0.64 12.67
C ALA A 131 3.64 -2.07 12.95
N LYS A 132 3.52 -2.98 11.98
CA LYS A 132 4.02 -4.37 12.09
C LYS A 132 5.54 -4.37 12.35
N LEU A 133 6.30 -3.57 11.60
CA LEU A 133 7.75 -3.43 11.77
C LEU A 133 8.15 -2.87 13.14
N ALA A 134 7.40 -1.90 13.65
CA ALA A 134 7.61 -1.36 14.99
C ALA A 134 7.36 -2.43 16.06
N MET A 135 6.31 -3.24 15.92
CA MET A 135 6.01 -4.36 16.84
C MET A 135 7.07 -5.46 16.78
N TYR A 136 7.61 -5.77 15.60
CA TYR A 136 8.74 -6.70 15.47
C TYR A 136 9.99 -6.24 16.22
N ARG A 137 10.24 -4.92 16.28
CA ARG A 137 11.43 -4.36 16.95
C ARG A 137 11.23 -4.06 18.44
N ARG A 138 10.04 -3.62 18.86
CA ARG A 138 9.77 -3.15 20.23
C ARG A 138 8.97 -4.11 21.09
N GLY A 139 8.48 -5.22 20.51
CA GLY A 139 7.56 -6.14 21.17
C GLY A 139 6.10 -5.72 20.99
N LEU A 140 5.19 -6.69 21.16
CA LEU A 140 3.75 -6.44 21.12
C LEU A 140 3.36 -5.51 22.28
N PRO A 141 2.63 -4.40 22.04
CA PRO A 141 2.04 -3.66 23.13
C PRO A 141 1.05 -4.58 23.86
N ALA A 142 1.19 -4.68 25.18
CA ALA A 142 0.27 -5.40 26.04
C ALA A 142 -1.02 -4.58 26.16
N TRP A 143 -1.98 -4.83 25.28
CA TRP A 143 -3.35 -4.40 25.45
C TRP A 143 -4.25 -5.63 25.60
#